data_AF-A0A708ASK3-F1
#
_entry.id   AF-A0A708ASK3-F1
#
_cell.length_a   1.000
_cell.length_b   1.000
_cell.length_c   1.000
_cell.angle_alpha   90.00
_cell.angle_beta   90.00
_cell.angle_gamma   90.00
#
_symmetry.space_group_name_H-M   'P 1'
#
loop_
_entity.id
_entity.type
_entity.pdbx_description
1 polymer ?
#
loop_
_entity_poly.entity_id
_entity_poly.type
_entity_poly.pdbx_seq_one_letter_code
_entity_poly.pdbx_strand_id
1 'polypeptide(L)'
;ITIFGILFFMLLFAVSWSVGAWVLISEVFPEKIKGFGMGLAVSLMWIANFLISLLFPVINDNAWLQETFGGAFSMWIFVVFNLVCYVFISRYVPETKGVPLTEIERLAENKLREIQGKRRDVIA
;
A
#
# COMPACT_ATOMS: atom_id res chain seq x y z
N ILE A 1 -14.17 -30.55 2.16
CA ILE A 1 -13.28 -30.04 1.08
C ILE A 1 -13.20 -28.51 1.12
N THR A 2 -14.32 -27.78 1.08
CA THR A 2 -14.33 -26.29 1.08
C THR A 2 -13.66 -25.65 2.30
N ILE A 3 -13.95 -26.12 3.52
CA ILE A 3 -13.33 -25.60 4.76
C ILE A 3 -11.81 -25.80 4.73
N PHE A 4 -11.35 -26.98 4.30
CA PHE A 4 -9.93 -27.27 4.17
C PHE A 4 -9.25 -26.35 3.15
N GLY A 5 -9.88 -26.11 1.99
CA GLY A 5 -9.37 -25.18 0.98
C GLY A 5 -9.26 -23.74 1.49
N ILE A 6 -10.27 -23.24 2.21
CA ILE A 6 -10.25 -21.89 2.79
C ILE A 6 -9.17 -21.77 3.87
N LEU A 7 -9.04 -22.77 4.75
CA LEU A 7 -8.00 -22.78 5.80
C LEU A 7 -6.60 -22.83 5.19
N PHE A 8 -6.41 -23.65 4.16
CA PHE A 8 -5.13 -23.73 3.45
C PHE A 8 -4.77 -22.40 2.76
N PHE A 9 -5.74 -21.76 2.09
CA PHE A 9 -5.55 -20.43 1.52
C PHE A 9 -5.22 -19.38 2.59
N MET A 10 -5.93 -19.37 3.73
CA MET A 10 -5.65 -18.45 4.84
C MET A 10 -4.24 -18.61 5.39
N LEU A 11 -3.74 -19.85 5.51
CA LEU A 11 -2.36 -20.11 5.96
C LEU A 11 -1.33 -19.52 5.00
N LEU A 12 -1.49 -19.75 3.70
CA LEU A 12 -0.58 -19.20 2.68
C LEU A 12 -0.64 -17.67 2.65
N PHE A 13 -1.84 -17.10 2.75
CA PHE A 13 -2.04 -15.65 2.79
C PHE A 13 -1.41 -15.01 4.04
N ALA A 14 -1.55 -15.65 5.20
CA ALA A 14 -0.95 -15.19 6.45
C ALA A 14 0.58 -15.14 6.35
N VAL A 15 1.21 -16.18 5.79
CA VAL A 15 2.68 -16.25 5.69
C VAL A 15 3.23 -15.26 4.65
N SER A 16 2.53 -15.07 3.52
CA SER A 16 3.02 -14.22 2.44
C SER A 16 2.68 -12.74 2.65
N TRP A 17 1.39 -12.42 2.61
CA TRP A 17 0.95 -11.03 2.56
C TRP A 17 0.98 -10.37 3.95
N SER A 18 0.47 -11.07 4.97
CA SER A 18 0.39 -10.51 6.31
C SER A 18 1.78 -10.24 6.87
N VAL A 19 2.66 -11.25 6.92
CA VAL A 19 4.01 -11.06 7.47
C VAL A 19 4.83 -10.08 6.61
N GLY A 20 4.81 -10.21 5.28
CA GLY A 20 5.62 -9.38 4.39
C GLY A 20 5.29 -7.89 4.45
N ALA A 21 4.01 -7.52 4.42
CA ALA A 21 3.59 -6.12 4.43
C ALA A 21 3.95 -5.44 5.76
N TRP A 22 3.73 -6.10 6.90
CA TRP A 22 4.05 -5.54 8.21
C TRP A 22 5.56 -5.43 8.44
N VAL A 23 6.34 -6.40 7.97
CA VAL A 23 7.81 -6.35 8.04
C VAL A 23 8.33 -5.17 7.23
N LEU A 24 7.88 -5.01 5.99
CA LEU A 24 8.28 -3.89 5.13
C LEU A 24 7.99 -2.54 5.80
N ILE A 25 6.78 -2.35 6.33
CA ILE A 25 6.40 -1.13 7.07
C ILE A 25 7.34 -0.90 8.26
N SER A 26 7.76 -1.95 8.97
CA SER A 26 8.65 -1.84 10.12
C SER A 26 10.12 -1.56 9.75
N GLU A 27 10.53 -1.86 8.52
CA GLU A 27 11.90 -1.66 8.00
C GLU A 27 12.07 -0.30 7.32
N VAL A 28 11.02 0.21 6.66
CA VAL A 28 11.06 1.49 5.94
C VAL A 28 11.26 2.68 6.88
N PHE A 29 10.83 2.58 8.14
CA PHE A 29 10.95 3.68 9.10
C PHE A 29 12.25 3.63 9.93
N PRO A 30 12.99 4.76 10.03
CA PRO A 30 14.13 4.91 10.93
C PRO A 30 13.75 4.65 12.39
N GLU A 31 14.66 4.07 13.17
CA GLU A 31 14.43 3.67 14.56
C GLU A 31 13.88 4.81 15.44
N LYS A 32 14.36 6.05 15.23
CA LYS A 32 13.96 7.24 15.99
C LYS A 32 12.49 7.62 15.81
N ILE A 33 11.91 7.38 14.63
CA ILE A 33 10.52 7.78 14.31
C ILE A 33 9.62 6.57 14.07
N LYS A 34 10.14 5.34 14.22
CA LYS A 34 9.44 4.10 13.90
C LYS A 34 8.08 3.99 14.58
N GLY A 35 8.02 4.26 15.89
CA GLY A 35 6.76 4.19 16.65
C GLY A 35 5.68 5.14 16.11
N PHE A 36 6.06 6.39 15.82
CA PHE A 36 5.15 7.39 15.26
C PHE A 36 4.75 7.06 13.81
N GLY A 37 5.72 6.68 12.97
CA GLY A 37 5.50 6.31 11.57
C GLY A 37 4.58 5.11 11.41
N MET A 38 4.79 4.05 12.22
CA MET A 38 3.91 2.88 12.25
C MET A 38 2.50 3.24 12.75
N GLY A 39 2.38 4.04 13.81
CA GLY A 39 1.09 4.50 14.32
C GLY A 39 0.28 5.29 13.30
N LEU A 40 0.94 6.20 12.56
CA LEU A 40 0.31 6.97 11.48
C LEU A 40 -0.11 6.06 10.32
N ALA A 41 0.76 5.12 9.90
CA ALA A 41 0.45 4.18 8.83
C ALA A 41 -0.79 3.32 9.16
N VAL A 42 -0.85 2.78 10.38
CA VAL A 42 -2.01 2.00 10.86
C VAL A 42 -3.27 2.87 10.93
N SER A 43 -3.16 4.11 11.41
CA SER A 43 -4.29 5.03 11.48
C SER A 43 -4.85 5.36 10.10
N LEU A 44 -3.98 5.65 9.13
CA LEU A 44 -4.37 5.89 7.73
C LEU A 44 -5.00 4.64 7.10
N MET A 45 -4.47 3.45 7.38
CA MET A 45 -5.08 2.19 6.95
C MET A 45 -6.51 2.04 7.46
N TRP A 46 -6.74 2.31 8.75
CA TRP A 46 -8.09 2.25 9.32
C TRP A 46 -9.04 3.29 8.73
N ILE A 47 -8.55 4.52 8.49
CA ILE A 47 -9.34 5.57 7.81
C ILE A 47 -9.70 5.13 6.39
N ALA A 48 -8.76 4.57 5.64
CA ALA A 48 -9.01 4.05 4.30
C ALA A 48 -10.05 2.92 4.33
N ASN A 49 -9.95 1.98 5.26
CA ASN A 49 -10.93 0.91 5.43
C ASN A 49 -12.32 1.47 5.75
N PHE A 50 -12.40 2.50 6.59
CA PHE A 50 -13.67 3.16 6.91
C PHE A 50 -14.27 3.86 5.68
N LEU A 51 -13.46 4.63 4.94
CA LEU A 51 -13.89 5.29 3.71
C LEU A 51 -14.37 4.28 2.66
N ILE A 52 -13.64 3.18 2.47
CA ILE A 52 -14.04 2.11 1.56
C ILE A 52 -15.38 1.52 2.00
N SER A 53 -15.55 1.23 3.28
CA SER A 53 -16.79 0.65 3.83
C SER A 53 -17.99 1.59 3.66
N LEU A 54 -17.77 2.91 3.65
CA LEU A 54 -18.79 3.91 3.41
C LEU A 54 -19.09 4.12 1.92
N LEU A 55 -18.05 4.17 1.08
CA LEU A 55 -18.18 4.44 -0.36
C LEU A 55 -18.69 3.23 -1.14
N PHE A 56 -18.35 2.01 -0.71
CA PHE A 56 -18.75 0.78 -1.39
C PHE A 56 -20.28 0.63 -1.56
N PRO A 57 -21.12 0.78 -0.53
CA PRO A 57 -22.58 0.72 -0.69
C PRO A 57 -23.11 1.87 -1.54
N VAL A 58 -22.56 3.09 -1.44
CA VAL A 58 -23.01 4.24 -2.25
C VAL A 58 -22.79 4.02 -3.75
N ILE A 59 -21.68 3.38 -4.12
CA ILE A 59 -21.36 3.05 -5.50
C ILE A 59 -22.20 1.86 -6.00
N ASN A 60 -22.43 0.88 -5.12
CA ASN A 60 -23.14 -0.35 -5.45
C ASN A 60 -24.66 -0.17 -5.52
N ASP A 61 -25.25 0.74 -4.75
CA ASP A 61 -26.70 1.01 -4.75
C ASP A 61 -27.15 1.89 -5.94
N ASN A 62 -26.21 2.37 -6.76
CA ASN A 62 -26.52 3.20 -7.92
C ASN A 62 -27.01 2.34 -9.09
N ALA A 63 -28.31 2.35 -9.34
CA ALA A 63 -28.99 1.49 -10.32
C ALA A 63 -28.38 1.57 -11.74
N TRP A 64 -27.91 2.75 -12.15
CA TRP A 64 -27.31 2.96 -13.48
C TRP A 64 -25.96 2.23 -13.65
N LEU A 65 -25.16 2.19 -12.58
CA LEU A 65 -23.88 1.48 -12.55
C LEU A 65 -24.06 -0.05 -12.50
N GLN A 66 -25.11 -0.51 -11.82
CA GLN A 66 -25.46 -1.92 -11.75
C GLN A 66 -25.91 -2.47 -13.10
N GLU A 67 -26.79 -1.76 -13.82
CA GLU A 67 -27.22 -2.18 -15.15
C GLU A 67 -26.08 -2.14 -16.18
N THR A 68 -25.20 -1.13 -16.11
CA THR A 68 -24.16 -0.94 -17.14
C THR A 68 -22.92 -1.82 -16.91
N PHE A 69 -22.53 -2.05 -15.65
CA PHE A 69 -21.30 -2.78 -15.30
C PHE A 69 -21.51 -4.05 -14.46
N GLY A 70 -22.76 -4.43 -14.17
CA GLY A 70 -23.06 -5.64 -13.40
C GLY A 70 -22.46 -5.65 -11.98
N GLY A 71 -22.30 -4.47 -11.38
CA GLY A 71 -21.66 -4.31 -10.06
C GLY A 71 -20.12 -4.35 -10.07
N ALA A 72 -19.48 -4.52 -11.23
CA ALA A 72 -18.01 -4.57 -11.35
C ALA A 72 -17.32 -3.19 -11.28
N PHE A 73 -18.07 -2.09 -11.31
CA PHE A 73 -17.51 -0.73 -11.31
C PHE A 73 -16.65 -0.43 -10.07
N SER A 74 -17.06 -0.93 -8.90
CA SER A 74 -16.31 -0.82 -7.65
C SER A 74 -14.92 -1.46 -7.77
N MET A 75 -14.81 -2.58 -8.49
CA MET A 75 -13.54 -3.29 -8.71
C MET A 75 -12.60 -2.47 -9.62
N TRP A 76 -13.14 -1.81 -10.65
CA TRP A 76 -12.34 -0.93 -11.51
C TRP A 76 -11.72 0.24 -10.76
N ILE A 77 -12.44 0.83 -9.79
CA ILE A 77 -11.90 1.88 -8.93
C ILE A 77 -10.72 1.36 -8.11
N PHE A 78 -10.83 0.15 -7.54
CA PHE A 78 -9.73 -0.47 -6.81
C PHE A 78 -8.51 -0.74 -7.72
N VAL A 79 -8.73 -1.17 -8.96
CA VAL A 79 -7.64 -1.37 -9.94
C VAL A 79 -6.91 -0.06 -10.23
N VAL A 80 -7.63 1.02 -10.51
CA VAL A 80 -7.03 2.35 -10.76
C VAL A 80 -6.26 2.83 -9.54
N PHE A 81 -6.86 2.71 -8.35
CA PHE A 81 -6.20 3.13 -7.11
C PHE A 81 -4.93 2.31 -6.83
N ASN A 82 -4.98 0.99 -7.05
CA ASN A 82 -3.84 0.10 -6.88
C ASN A 82 -2.71 0.45 -7.87
N LEU A 83 -3.04 0.79 -9.12
CA LEU A 83 -2.06 1.23 -10.11
C LEU A 83 -1.37 2.53 -9.70
N VAL A 84 -2.12 3.51 -9.20
CA VAL A 84 -1.56 4.76 -8.67
C VAL A 84 -0.65 4.48 -7.47
N CYS A 85 -1.08 3.62 -6.54
CA CYS A 85 -0.26 3.19 -5.41
C CYS A 85 1.03 2.50 -5.86
N TYR A 86 0.97 1.62 -6.87
CA TYR A 86 2.14 0.94 -7.41
C TYR A 86 3.15 1.92 -8.01
N VAL A 87 2.68 2.91 -8.79
CA VAL A 87 3.53 3.97 -9.34
C VAL A 87 4.14 4.81 -8.23
N PHE A 88 3.38 5.13 -7.18
CA PHE A 88 3.89 5.86 -6.03
C PHE A 88 4.98 5.08 -5.28
N ILE A 89 4.72 3.81 -4.93
CA ILE A 89 5.68 2.97 -4.21
C ILE A 89 6.95 2.79 -5.03
N SER A 90 6.84 2.42 -6.30
CA SER A 90 8.01 2.20 -7.17
C SER A 90 8.87 3.46 -7.36
N ARG A 91 8.27 4.66 -7.27
CA ARG A 91 9.00 5.93 -7.46
C ARG A 91 9.61 6.48 -6.18
N TYR A 92 8.92 6.35 -5.05
CA TYR A 92 9.25 7.04 -3.79
C TYR A 92 9.81 6.13 -2.69
N VAL A 93 9.51 4.83 -2.71
CA VAL A 93 9.98 3.89 -1.68
C VAL A 93 11.29 3.26 -2.15
N PRO A 94 12.42 3.46 -1.44
CA PRO A 94 13.66 2.76 -1.73
C PRO A 94 13.54 1.27 -1.34
N GLU A 95 14.15 0.39 -2.12
CA GLU A 95 14.20 -1.05 -1.82
C GLU A 95 15.01 -1.30 -0.54
N THR A 96 14.36 -1.80 0.51
CA THR A 96 15.00 -2.04 1.83
C THR A 96 15.67 -3.41 1.94
N LYS A 97 15.50 -4.28 0.94
CA LYS A 97 15.97 -5.68 0.99
C LYS A 97 17.49 -5.77 1.16
N GLY A 98 17.91 -6.36 2.27
CA GLY A 98 19.32 -6.65 2.56
C GLY A 98 20.13 -5.45 3.08
N VAL A 99 19.47 -4.34 3.41
CA VAL A 99 20.12 -3.15 3.97
C VAL A 99 20.06 -3.21 5.50
N PRO A 100 21.20 -3.08 6.21
CA PRO A 100 21.19 -3.03 7.66
C PRO A 100 20.40 -1.81 8.16
N LEU A 101 19.67 -1.97 9.27
CA LEU A 101 18.79 -0.95 9.85
C LEU A 101 19.48 0.40 10.11
N THR A 102 20.79 0.37 10.39
CA THR A 102 21.63 1.56 10.60
C THR A 102 21.85 2.39 9.34
N GLU A 103 21.69 1.80 8.15
CA GLU A 103 21.88 2.47 6.86
C GLU A 103 20.56 2.91 6.21
N ILE A 104 19.41 2.58 6.78
CA ILE A 104 18.08 2.97 6.28
C ILE A 104 17.96 4.50 6.16
N GLU A 105 18.47 5.25 7.14
CA GLU A 105 18.49 6.72 7.10
C GLU A 105 19.28 7.23 5.88
N ARG A 106 20.49 6.68 5.65
CA ARG A 106 21.34 7.06 4.51
C ARG A 106 20.72 6.67 3.18
N LEU A 107 20.05 5.52 3.11
CA LEU A 107 19.34 5.06 1.92
C LEU A 107 18.17 5.99 1.57
N ALA A 108 17.37 6.38 2.57
CA ALA A 108 16.27 7.32 2.40
C ALA A 108 16.79 8.68 1.91
N GLU A 109 17.86 9.22 2.52
CA GLU A 109 18.49 10.47 2.09
C GLU A 109 19.02 10.41 0.66
N ASN A 110 19.70 9.32 0.28
CA ASN A 110 20.22 9.13 -1.07
C ASN A 110 19.10 9.08 -2.11
N LYS A 111 17.99 8.40 -1.80
CA LYS A 111 16.83 8.33 -2.70
C LYS A 111 16.16 9.70 -2.87
N LEU A 112 16.04 10.47 -1.80
CA LEU A 112 15.52 11.84 -1.84
C LEU A 112 16.41 12.75 -2.71
N ARG A 113 17.75 12.64 -2.60
CA ARG A 113 18.69 13.38 -3.44
C ARG A 113 18.59 12.99 -4.91
N GLU A 114 18.43 11.70 -5.23
CA GLU A 114 18.19 11.22 -6.60
C GLU A 114 16.90 11.82 -7.19
N ILE A 115 15.82 11.85 -6.40
CA ILE A 115 14.54 12.44 -6.80
C ILE A 115 14.68 13.95 -7.03
N GLN A 116 15.35 14.66 -6.14
CA GLN A 116 15.58 16.11 -6.26
C GLN A 116 16.46 16.46 -7.46
N GLY A 117 17.51 15.68 -7.72
CA GLY A 117 18.37 15.84 -8.90
C GLY A 117 17.56 15.70 -10.20
N LYS A 118 16.83 14.59 -10.35
CA LYS A 118 15.92 14.38 -11.49
C LYS A 118 14.88 15.48 -11.64
N ARG A 119 14.31 15.97 -10.53
CA ARG A 119 13.33 17.07 -10.58
C ARG A 119 13.97 18.38 -11.06
N ARG A 120 15.22 18.64 -10.70
CA ARG A 120 15.95 19.84 -11.10
C ARG A 120 16.28 19.82 -12.60
N ASP A 121 16.65 18.66 -13.14
CA ASP A 121 16.94 18.48 -14.57
C ASP A 121 15.69 18.55 -15.47
N VAL A 122 14.49 18.31 -14.92
CA VAL A 122 13.21 18.45 -15.64
C VAL A 122 12.71 19.91 -15.69
N ILE A 123 13.18 20.75 -14.76
CA ILE A 123 12.73 22.16 -14.64
C ILE A 123 13.75 23.13 -15.28
N ALA A 124 14.97 22.69 -15.54
CA ALA A 124 16.01 23.43 -16.27
C ALA A 124 15.86 23.27 -17.79
#